data_AF-A0A0M0LCI4-F1
#
_entry.id   AF-A0A0M0LCI4-F1
#
_cell.length_a   1.000
_cell.length_b   1.000
_cell.length_c   1.000
_cell.angle_alpha   90.00
_cell.angle_beta   90.00
_cell.angle_gamma   90.00
#
_symmetry.space_group_name_H-M   'P 1'
#
loop_
_entity.id
_entity.type
_entity.pdbx_description
1 polymer ?
#
loop_
_entity_poly.entity_id
_entity_poly.type
_entity_poly.pdbx_seq_one_letter_code
_entity_poly.pdbx_strand_id
1 'polypeptide(L)' 'MNNKILNFVVFALILSMLVISSLEGLYTFKTVFYDVTLAVFVLIVCVNLFRYKKETKRKFKQKG' A
#
# COMPACT_ATOMS: atom_id res chain seq x y z
N MET A 1 -1.06 7.22 10.48
CA MET A 1 -1.66 5.89 10.68
C MET A 1 -0.70 5.03 11.48
N ASN A 2 -1.22 4.35 12.50
CA ASN A 2 -0.45 3.37 13.27
C ASN A 2 0.05 2.27 12.31
N ASN A 3 1.32 1.84 12.43
CA ASN A 3 1.92 0.85 11.52
C ASN A 3 1.11 -0.46 11.46
N LYS A 4 0.42 -0.82 12.57
CA LYS A 4 -0.52 -1.95 12.62
C LYS A 4 -1.63 -1.87 11.57
N ILE A 5 -2.25 -0.70 11.42
CA ILE A 5 -3.38 -0.52 10.50
C ILE A 5 -2.89 -0.61 9.06
N LEU A 6 -1.75 0.01 8.76
CA LEU A 6 -1.15 -0.02 7.42
C LEU A 6 -0.72 -1.44 7.03
N ASN A 7 -0.13 -2.19 7.97
CA ASN A 7 0.25 -3.59 7.73
C ASN A 7 -0.98 -4.49 7.51
N PHE A 8 -2.05 -4.29 8.29
CA PHE A 8 -3.30 -5.02 8.10
C PHE A 8 -3.94 -4.75 6.73
N VAL A 9 -3.97 -3.48 6.30
CA VAL A 9 -4.51 -3.09 4.99
C VAL A 9 -3.70 -3.72 3.86
N VAL A 10 -2.36 -3.70 3.93
CA VAL A 10 -1.49 -4.37 2.94
C VAL A 10 -1.74 -5.88 2.92
N PHE A 11 -1.88 -6.51 4.08
CA PHE A 11 -2.14 -7.96 4.17
C PHE A 11 -3.49 -8.34 3.55
N ALA A 12 -4.54 -7.55 3.83
CA ALA A 12 -5.86 -7.73 3.24
C ALA A 12 -5.86 -7.55 1.71
N LEU A 13 -5.08 -6.60 1.19
CA LEU A 13 -4.88 -6.41 -0.26
C LEU A 13 -4.23 -7.64 -0.91
N ILE A 14 -3.18 -8.20 -0.31
CA ILE A 14 -2.48 -9.39 -0.82
C ILE A 14 -3.42 -10.61 -0.84
N LEU A 15 -4.18 -10.82 0.24
CA LEU A 15 -5.15 -11.91 0.31
C LEU A 15 -6.26 -11.76 -0.73
N SER A 16 -6.77 -10.54 -0.92
CA SER A 16 -7.80 -10.26 -1.93
C SER A 16 -7.29 -10.53 -3.35
N MET A 17 -6.05 -10.12 -3.63
CA MET A 17 -5.39 -10.37 -4.91
C MET A 17 -5.18 -11.87 -5.18
N LEU A 18 -4.84 -12.65 -4.15
CA LEU A 18 -4.70 -14.10 -4.24
C LEU A 18 -6.03 -14.78 -4.60
N VAL A 19 -7.11 -14.42 -3.89
CA VAL A 19 -8.46 -14.97 -4.14
C VAL A 19 -8.94 -14.64 -5.55
N ILE A 20 -8.77 -13.38 -5.98
CA ILE A 20 -9.16 -12.93 -7.32
C ILE A 20 -8.29 -13.57 -8.39
N SER A 21 -7.02 -13.86 -8.07
CA SER A 21 -6.15 -14.54 -9.01
C SER A 21 -6.55 -16.00 -9.26
N SER A 22 -7.11 -16.67 -8.25
CA SER A 22 -7.60 -18.05 -8.35
C SER A 22 -8.98 -18.20 -9.00
N LEU A 23 -9.69 -17.10 -9.24
CA LEU A 23 -10.97 -17.10 -9.97
C LEU A 23 -10.70 -17.16 -11.48
N GLU A 24 -10.64 -18.37 -12.04
CA GLU A 24 -10.55 -18.60 -13.48
C GLU A 24 -11.85 -18.14 -14.17
N GLY A 25 -11.70 -17.31 -15.21
CA GLY A 25 -12.82 -16.81 -16.03
C GLY A 25 -13.15 -15.32 -15.87
N LEU A 26 -12.64 -14.65 -14.84
CA LEU A 26 -12.91 -13.23 -14.57
C LEU A 26 -11.75 -12.30 -15.02
N TYR A 27 -11.30 -12.43 -16.26
CA TYR A 27 -10.11 -11.72 -16.76
C TYR A 27 -10.25 -10.19 -16.65
N THR A 28 -11.38 -9.63 -17.10
CA THR A 28 -11.65 -8.18 -17.02
C THR A 28 -11.71 -7.67 -15.59
N PHE A 29 -12.33 -8.43 -14.68
CA PHE A 29 -12.40 -8.07 -13.27
C PHE A 29 -11.01 -8.12 -12.63
N LYS A 30 -10.21 -9.12 -12.97
CA LYS A 30 -8.82 -9.25 -12.53
C LYS A 30 -8.00 -8.04 -12.98
N THR A 31 -8.11 -7.61 -14.24
CA THR A 31 -7.42 -6.41 -14.74
C THR A 31 -7.81 -5.15 -13.98
N VAL A 32 -9.10 -4.88 -13.78
CA VAL A 32 -9.56 -3.71 -13.02
C VAL A 32 -9.08 -3.76 -11.57
N PHE A 33 -9.14 -4.94 -10.95
CA PHE A 33 -8.70 -5.09 -9.57
C PHE A 33 -7.19 -4.89 -9.41
N TYR A 34 -6.39 -5.37 -10.37
CA TYR A 34 -4.94 -5.13 -10.41
C TYR A 34 -4.63 -3.63 -10.52
N ASP A 35 -5.33 -2.90 -11.39
CA ASP A 35 -5.14 -1.46 -11.57
C ASP A 35 -5.44 -0.68 -10.27
N VAL A 36 -6.58 -0.98 -9.63
CA VAL A 36 -6.95 -0.40 -8.34
C VAL A 36 -5.94 -0.76 -7.24
N THR A 37 -5.52 -2.02 -7.19
CA THR A 37 -4.51 -2.50 -6.23
C THR A 37 -3.20 -1.73 -6.38
N LEU A 38 -2.77 -1.50 -7.63
CA LEU A 38 -1.54 -0.78 -7.95
C LEU A 38 -1.66 0.70 -7.56
N ALA A 39 -2.78 1.36 -7.83
CA ALA A 39 -3.04 2.72 -7.39
C ALA A 39 -2.99 2.86 -5.86
N VAL A 40 -3.60 1.94 -5.12
CA VAL A 40 -3.56 1.92 -3.65
C VAL A 40 -2.13 1.68 -3.15
N PHE A 41 -1.38 0.79 -3.80
CA PHE A 41 0.00 0.51 -3.43
C PHE A 41 0.89 1.75 -3.60
N VAL A 42 0.74 2.47 -4.72
CA VAL A 42 1.46 3.74 -4.98
C VAL A 42 1.13 4.77 -3.90
N LEU A 43 -0.15 4.94 -3.53
CA LEU A 43 -0.54 5.85 -2.46
C LEU A 43 0.08 5.46 -1.11
N ILE A 44 0.08 4.18 -0.75
CA ILE A 44 0.69 3.68 0.49
C ILE A 44 2.21 3.98 0.49
N VAL A 45 2.89 3.71 -0.61
CA VAL A 45 4.32 4.00 -0.76
C VAL A 45 4.59 5.48 -0.64
N CYS A 46 3.82 6.34 -1.33
CA CYS A 46 3.94 7.79 -1.21
C CYS A 46 3.74 8.25 0.24
N VAL A 47 2.69 7.79 0.92
CA VAL A 47 2.41 8.14 2.31
C VAL A 47 3.56 7.72 3.23
N ASN A 48 4.07 6.49 3.08
CA ASN A 48 5.22 6.02 3.85
C ASN A 48 6.46 6.85 3.56
N LEU A 49 6.77 7.13 2.29
CA LEU A 49 7.96 7.87 1.88
C LEU A 49 7.91 9.33 2.37
N PHE A 50 6.74 9.96 2.33
CA PHE A 50 6.51 11.27 2.95
C PHE A 50 6.70 11.22 4.47
N ARG A 51 6.24 10.16 5.13
CA ARG A 51 6.40 9.98 6.57
C ARG A 51 7.88 9.82 6.94
N TYR A 52 8.62 8.97 6.23
CA TYR A 52 10.07 8.82 6.38
C TYR A 52 10.79 10.15 6.15
N LYS A 53 10.46 10.89 5.08
CA LYS A 53 11.08 12.19 4.78
C LYS A 53 10.81 13.23 5.88
N LYS A 54 9.61 13.21 6.48
CA LYS A 54 9.23 14.11 7.59
C LYS A 54 9.93 13.74 8.90
N GLU A 55 10.12 12.45 9.18
CA GLU A 55 10.89 11.98 10.34
C GLU A 55 12.39 12.28 10.20
N THR A 56 12.97 12.11 9.01
CA THR A 56 14.36 12.47 8.73
C THR A 56 14.59 13.98 8.91
N LYS A 57 13.66 14.83 8.43
CA LYS A 57 13.75 16.29 8.66
C LYS A 57 13.61 16.66 10.14
N ARG A 58 12.78 15.95 10.91
CA ARG A 58 12.66 16.17 12.38
C ARG A 58 13.95 15.80 13.11
N LYS A 59 14.61 14.70 12.74
CA LYS A 59 15.90 14.30 13.33
C LYS A 59 17.03 15.28 12.98
N PHE A 60 17.00 15.89 11.79
CA PHE A 60 17.98 16.90 11.41
C PHE A 60 17.81 18.22 12.18
N LYS A 61 16.57 18.62 12.50
CA LYS A 61 16.27 19.88 13.21
C LYS A 61 16.52 19.84 14.72
N GLN A 62 16.69 18.66 15.31
CA GLN A 62 17.00 18.49 16.75
C GLN A 62 18.51 18.41 17.05
N LYS A 63 19.36 18.41 16.02
CA LYS A 63 20.83 18.38 16.14
C LYS A 63 21.51 19.70 15.72
N GLY A 64 20.74 20.74 15.44
CA GLY A 64 21.24 22.07 15.07
C GLY A 64 20.99 23.07 16.18
#